data_AF-A0A963B7P5-F1
#
_entry.id   AF-A0A963B7P5-F1
#
_cell.length_a   1.000
_cell.length_b   1.000
_cell.length_c   1.000
_cell.angle_alpha   90.00
_cell.angle_beta   90.00
_cell.angle_gamma   90.00
#
_symmetry.space_group_name_H-M   'P 1'
#
loop_
_entity.id
_entity.type
_entity.pdbx_description
1 polymer ?
#
loop_
_entity_poly.entity_id
_entity_poly.type
_entity_poly.pdbx_seq_one_letter_code
_entity_poly.pdbx_strand_id
1 'polypeptide(L)'
;MTTKPDIQIGERIQKVLANAGYGSRRELERRIEAGEVKVNGKIAKLGDRILPTDKVMIGPRQVGSQRLLENVKRTIVYNKPAGELVTRSDP
;
A
#
# COMPACT_ATOMS: atom_id res chain seq x y z
N MET A 1 6.07 25.00 -14.47
CA MET A 1 5.34 24.24 -13.42
C MET A 1 4.29 23.37 -14.13
N THR A 2 4.70 22.22 -14.67
CA THR A 2 3.82 21.35 -15.46
C THR A 2 3.09 20.37 -14.55
N THR A 3 1.81 20.63 -14.30
CA THR A 3 0.87 19.69 -13.67
C THR A 3 0.64 18.52 -14.63
N LYS A 4 1.18 17.33 -14.28
CA LYS A 4 0.88 16.09 -14.99
C LYS A 4 -0.61 15.79 -14.83
N PRO A 5 -1.33 15.42 -15.89
CA PRO A 5 -2.71 15.00 -15.78
C PRO A 5 -2.69 13.67 -15.04
N ASP A 6 -3.13 13.70 -13.78
CA ASP A 6 -3.21 12.51 -12.95
C ASP A 6 -4.38 11.69 -13.50
N ILE A 7 -4.06 10.71 -14.34
CA ILE A 7 -5.06 9.80 -14.86
C ILE A 7 -5.66 9.10 -13.64
N GLN A 8 -6.88 9.49 -13.26
CA GLN A 8 -7.66 8.90 -12.15
C GLN A 8 -8.12 7.47 -12.50
N ILE A 9 -7.19 6.62 -12.91
CA ILE A 9 -7.38 5.18 -12.88
C ILE A 9 -7.13 4.79 -11.42
N GLY A 10 -8.22 4.56 -10.68
CA GLY A 10 -8.15 4.10 -9.29
C GLY A 10 -7.11 2.99 -9.12
N GLU A 11 -6.32 3.08 -8.07
CA GLU A 11 -5.23 2.14 -7.83
C GLU A 11 -5.74 0.95 -7.01
N ARG A 12 -5.15 -0.23 -7.23
CA ARG A 12 -5.53 -1.45 -6.51
C ARG A 12 -5.37 -1.25 -5.00
N ILE A 13 -6.40 -1.60 -4.24
CA ILE A 13 -6.44 -1.42 -2.78
C ILE A 13 -5.22 -2.01 -2.07
N GLN A 14 -4.77 -3.20 -2.45
CA GLN A 14 -3.60 -3.83 -1.83
C GLN A 14 -2.28 -3.09 -2.12
N LYS A 15 -2.19 -2.34 -3.24
CA LYS A 15 -1.01 -1.54 -3.57
C LYS A 15 -1.03 -0.24 -2.78
N VAL A 16 -2.17 0.44 -2.75
CA VAL A 16 -2.36 1.70 -2.01
C VAL A 16 -2.08 1.50 -0.52
N LEU A 17 -2.63 0.45 0.07
CA LEU A 17 -2.43 0.12 1.47
C LEU A 17 -0.99 -0.30 1.79
N ALA A 18 -0.33 -1.03 0.89
CA ALA A 18 1.07 -1.41 1.08
C ALA A 18 2.00 -0.19 1.00
N ASN A 19 1.76 0.72 0.04
CA ASN A 19 2.52 1.96 -0.08
C ASN A 19 2.35 2.86 1.15
N ALA A 20 1.14 2.91 1.71
CA ALA A 20 0.86 3.66 2.92
C ALA A 20 1.39 2.99 4.22
N GLY A 21 2.09 1.86 4.10
CA GLY A 21 2.79 1.21 5.20
C GLY A 21 1.93 0.32 6.10
N TYR A 22 0.74 -0.09 5.66
CA TYR A 22 -0.16 -0.93 6.46
C TYR A 22 0.14 -2.43 6.40
N GLY A 23 1.15 -2.84 5.64
CA GLY A 23 1.62 -4.23 5.56
C GLY A 23 2.22 -4.57 4.21
N SER A 24 2.66 -5.82 4.06
CA SER A 24 3.09 -6.34 2.76
C SER A 24 1.89 -6.51 1.83
N ARG A 25 2.12 -6.39 0.51
CA ARG A 25 1.06 -6.61 -0.50
C ARG A 25 0.34 -7.95 -0.30
N ARG A 26 1.09 -9.02 -0.02
CA ARG A 26 0.56 -10.38 0.22
C ARG A 26 -0.20 -10.52 1.53
N GLU A 27 0.17 -9.75 2.53
CA GLU A 27 -0.49 -9.75 3.84
C GLU A 27 -1.82 -9.03 3.74
N LEU A 28 -1.84 -7.88 3.06
CA LEU A 28 -3.05 -7.12 2.78
C LEU A 28 -4.03 -7.90 1.91
N GLU A 29 -3.56 -8.65 0.90
CA GLU A 29 -4.42 -9.55 0.11
C GLU A 29 -5.16 -10.56 0.99
N ARG A 30 -4.47 -11.22 1.93
CA ARG A 30 -5.10 -12.14 2.89
C ARG A 30 -6.11 -11.44 3.80
N ARG A 31 -5.81 -10.23 4.28
CA ARG A 31 -6.73 -9.46 5.13
C ARG A 31 -7.98 -8.99 4.37
N ILE A 32 -7.83 -8.68 3.08
CA ILE A 32 -8.95 -8.36 2.19
C ILE A 32 -9.83 -9.60 1.97
N GLU A 33 -9.23 -10.75 1.67
CA GLU A 33 -9.95 -12.02 1.54
C GLU A 33 -10.67 -12.43 2.83
N ALA A 34 -10.07 -12.15 4.00
CA ALA A 34 -10.68 -12.35 5.30
C ALA A 34 -11.83 -11.35 5.62
N GLY A 35 -12.07 -10.35 4.77
CA GLY A 35 -13.14 -9.36 4.96
C GLY A 35 -12.85 -8.31 6.04
N GLU A 36 -11.58 -8.18 6.48
CA GLU A 36 -11.18 -7.20 7.49
C GLU A 36 -11.07 -5.78 6.93
N VAL A 37 -11.07 -5.63 5.60
CA VAL A 37 -10.90 -4.35 4.92
C VAL A 37 -12.24 -3.86 4.38
N LYS A 38 -12.60 -2.62 4.71
CA LYS A 38 -13.81 -1.95 4.22
C LYS A 38 -13.45 -0.65 3.49
N VAL A 39 -14.09 -0.41 2.36
CA VAL A 39 -13.98 0.83 1.59
C VAL A 39 -15.36 1.48 1.54
N ASN A 40 -15.47 2.73 2.00
CA ASN A 40 -16.73 3.47 2.06
C ASN A 40 -17.87 2.68 2.73
N GLY A 41 -17.53 1.87 3.75
CA GLY A 41 -18.47 1.03 4.49
C GLY A 41 -18.78 -0.34 3.88
N LYS A 42 -18.30 -0.64 2.66
CA LYS A 42 -18.47 -1.94 1.99
C LYS A 42 -17.23 -2.81 2.17
N ILE A 43 -17.41 -4.13 2.33
CA ILE A 43 -16.27 -5.07 2.36
C ILE A 43 -15.56 -5.03 1.02
N ALA A 44 -14.26 -4.76 1.04
CA ALA A 44 -13.44 -4.71 -0.16
C ALA A 44 -13.15 -6.11 -0.68
N LYS A 45 -13.01 -6.25 -2.00
CA LYS A 45 -12.58 -7.49 -2.65
C LYS A 45 -11.18 -7.34 -3.24
N LEU A 46 -10.53 -8.48 -3.42
CA LEU A 46 -9.21 -8.52 -4.03
C LEU A 46 -9.28 -8.01 -5.47
N GLY A 47 -8.50 -6.97 -5.78
CA GLY A 47 -8.50 -6.32 -7.09
C GLY A 47 -9.39 -5.07 -7.20
N ASP A 48 -10.14 -4.73 -6.15
CA ASP A 48 -10.87 -3.47 -6.09
C ASP A 48 -9.92 -2.28 -6.25
N ARG A 49 -10.38 -1.30 -7.02
CA ARG A 49 -9.68 -0.04 -7.24
C ARG A 49 -10.28 1.03 -6.37
N ILE A 50 -9.43 1.76 -5.68
CA ILE A 50 -9.84 2.85 -4.79
C ILE A 50 -9.23 4.16 -5.23
N LEU A 51 -9.94 5.24 -4.96
CA LEU A 51 -9.46 6.61 -5.13
C LEU A 51 -8.85 7.11 -3.83
N PRO A 52 -7.92 8.09 -3.88
CA PRO A 52 -7.34 8.69 -2.67
C PRO A 52 -8.38 9.38 -1.76
N THR A 53 -9.54 9.72 -2.31
CA THR A 53 -10.69 10.31 -1.60
C THR A 53 -11.56 9.29 -0.88
N ASP A 54 -11.39 8.00 -1.16
CA ASP A 54 -12.19 6.94 -0.53
C ASP A 54 -11.75 6.68 0.91
N LYS A 55 -12.73 6.39 1.77
CA LYS A 55 -12.49 6.04 3.17
C LYS A 55 -12.21 4.55 3.28
N VAL A 56 -10.96 4.20 3.56
CA VAL A 56 -10.57 2.80 3.81
C VAL A 56 -10.45 2.55 5.30
N MET A 57 -11.00 1.44 5.77
CA MET A 57 -10.89 0.94 7.14
C MET A 57 -10.29 -0.47 7.10
N ILE A 58 -9.36 -0.73 8.01
CA ILE A 58 -8.77 -2.05 8.22
C ILE A 58 -9.05 -2.44 9.67
N GLY A 59 -9.97 -3.38 9.88
CA GLY A 59 -10.51 -3.72 11.19
C GLY A 59 -11.10 -2.47 11.88
N PRO A 60 -10.63 -2.10 13.10
CA PRO A 60 -11.08 -0.90 13.81
C PRO A 60 -10.31 0.37 13.44
N ARG A 61 -9.25 0.30 12.62
CA ARG A 61 -8.40 1.45 12.28
C ARG A 61 -8.79 2.06 10.94
N GLN A 62 -9.05 3.36 10.91
CA GLN A 62 -9.24 4.10 9.67
C GLN A 62 -7.88 4.47 9.05
N VAL A 63 -7.74 4.25 7.76
CA VAL A 63 -6.56 4.64 6.99
C VAL A 63 -6.64 6.13 6.69
N GLY A 64 -5.66 6.91 7.16
CA GLY A 64 -5.58 8.34 6.88
C GLY A 64 -5.25 8.62 5.41
N SER A 65 -6.03 9.47 4.76
CA SER A 65 -5.86 9.86 3.34
C SER A 65 -4.49 10.48 3.04
N GLN A 66 -3.89 11.20 4.00
CA GLN A 66 -2.55 11.79 3.87
C GLN A 66 -1.47 10.73 3.58
N ARG A 67 -1.53 9.58 4.26
CA ARG A 67 -0.56 8.47 4.06
C ARG A 67 -0.77 7.74 2.74
N LEU A 68 -1.95 7.82 2.12
CA LEU A 68 -2.21 7.26 0.80
C LEU A 68 -1.55 8.10 -0.30
N LEU A 69 -1.30 9.40 -0.03
CA LEU A 69 -0.73 10.36 -0.97
C LEU A 69 0.80 10.47 -0.85
N GLU A 70 1.36 10.19 0.33
CA GLU A 70 2.80 10.29 0.59
C GLU A 70 3.60 9.12 -0.04
N ASN A 71 3.90 9.23 -1.33
CA ASN A 71 4.87 8.38 -2.02
C ASN A 71 6.27 9.04 -2.05
N VAL A 72 6.83 9.41 -0.90
CA VAL A 72 8.23 9.87 -0.87
C VAL A 72 9.15 8.66 -0.98
N LYS A 73 9.40 8.23 -2.22
CA LYS A 73 10.36 7.17 -2.52
C LYS A 73 11.77 7.64 -2.14
N ARG A 74 12.42 6.94 -1.21
CA ARG A 74 13.83 7.14 -0.89
C ARG A 74 14.63 6.03 -1.55
N THR A 75 15.64 6.40 -2.32
CA THR A 75 16.53 5.46 -3.00
C THR A 75 17.92 5.57 -2.38
N ILE A 76 18.53 4.44 -2.05
CA ILE A 76 19.90 4.35 -1.57
C ILE A 76 20.68 3.50 -2.58
N VAL A 77 21.88 3.94 -2.92
CA VAL A 77 22.85 3.15 -3.68
C VAL A 77 23.86 2.61 -2.69
N TYR A 78 24.03 1.28 -2.67
CA TYR A 78 24.94 0.60 -1.75
C TYR A 78 25.99 -0.18 -2.55
N ASN A 79 27.27 0.10 -2.27
CA ASN A 79 28.38 -0.68 -2.82
C ASN A 79 28.67 -1.85 -1.89
N LYS A 80 28.04 -2.98 -2.17
CA LYS A 80 28.13 -4.18 -1.33
C LYS A 80 29.48 -4.90 -1.55
N PRO A 81 30.30 -5.12 -0.50
CA PRO A 81 31.53 -5.90 -0.60
C PRO A 81 31.27 -7.40 -0.81
N ALA A 82 32.28 -8.11 -1.33
CA ALA A 82 32.26 -9.56 -1.45
C ALA A 82 32.18 -10.21 -0.04
N GLY A 83 31.36 -11.26 0.11
CA GLY A 83 31.22 -12.02 1.37
C GLY A 83 30.02 -11.67 2.25
N GLU A 84 29.33 -10.55 2.00
CA GLU A 84 28.11 -10.21 2.77
C GLU A 84 26.88 -10.97 2.24
N LEU A 85 26.01 -11.49 3.12
CA LEU A 85 24.78 -12.21 2.73
C LEU A 85 23.59 -11.25 2.86
N VAL A 86 22.73 -11.16 1.84
CA VAL A 86 21.50 -10.35 1.91
C VAL A 86 20.32 -11.29 2.10
N THR A 87 19.95 -11.55 3.35
CA THR A 87 18.77 -12.35 3.69
C THR A 87 17.74 -11.51 4.44
N ARG A 88 16.47 -11.89 4.29
CA ARG A 88 15.36 -11.34 5.08
C ARG A 88 15.17 -12.08 6.41
N SER A 89 15.85 -13.21 6.57
CA SER A 89 15.85 -14.06 7.74
C SER A 89 17.30 -14.25 8.13
N ASP A 90 17.66 -13.76 9.30
CA ASP A 90 18.85 -14.24 10.01
C ASP A 90 18.57 -15.66 10.54
N PRO A 91 19.59 -16.54 10.61
CA PRO A 91 19.51 -17.81 11.35
C PRO A 91 19.38 -17.60 12.88
#